data_AF-A0A9D9FWN2-F1
#
_entry.id   AF-A0A9D9FWN2-F1
#
_cell.length_a   1.000
_cell.length_b   1.000
_cell.length_c   1.000
_cell.angle_alpha   90.00
_cell.angle_beta   90.00
_cell.angle_gamma   90.00
#
_symmetry.space_group_name_H-M   'P 1'
#
loop_
_entity.id
_entity.type
_entity.pdbx_description
1 polymer ?
#
loop_
_entity_poly.entity_id
_entity_poly.type
_entity_poly.pdbx_seq_one_letter_code
_entity_poly.pdbx_strand_id
1 'polypeptide(L)'
;MPDVTAEQAQQLIDYATQRLGQVEGNGECWTLVNNGFQHLGFSKPAQTYRWGRVIQQLSQARAGDVFQFTQFRVTVRVEESDGSWTERVDTRGAPRHTAILESVDADGNASFLESNVNDDRNVQRNGLRVRTINSTDANGTKTTVTISGSFIIYRPQT
;
A
#
# COMPACT_ATOMS: atom_id res chain seq x y z
N MET A 1 -3.75 15.11 18.54
CA MET A 1 -2.55 14.90 17.71
C MET A 1 -2.90 15.36 16.31
N PRO A 2 -2.24 16.40 15.78
CA PRO A 2 -2.41 16.81 14.39
C PRO A 2 -1.84 15.76 13.44
N ASP A 3 -2.36 15.72 12.21
CA ASP A 3 -1.77 14.90 11.15
C ASP A 3 -0.38 15.43 10.78
N VAL A 4 0.49 14.54 10.30
CA VAL A 4 1.79 14.94 9.74
C VAL A 4 1.62 15.85 8.52
N THR A 5 2.56 16.76 8.28
CA THR A 5 2.60 17.58 7.05
C THR A 5 3.02 16.75 5.85
N ALA A 6 2.98 17.33 4.64
CA ALA A 6 3.46 16.65 3.44
C ALA A 6 4.97 16.39 3.50
N GLU A 7 5.75 17.32 4.06
CA GLU A 7 7.19 17.20 4.24
C GLU A 7 7.53 16.07 5.21
N GLN A 8 6.82 15.99 6.34
CA GLN A 8 6.97 14.88 7.30
C GLN A 8 6.57 13.54 6.66
N ALA A 9 5.47 13.51 5.91
CA ALA A 9 5.05 12.31 5.18
C ALA A 9 6.14 11.85 4.17
N GLN A 10 6.78 12.79 3.49
CA GLN A 10 7.89 12.51 2.58
C GLN A 10 9.10 11.91 3.32
N GLN A 11 9.42 12.38 4.52
CA GLN A 11 10.51 11.81 5.33
C GLN A 11 10.28 10.31 5.65
N LEU A 12 9.03 9.89 5.85
CA LEU A 12 8.70 8.47 6.05
C LEU A 12 8.90 7.64 4.78
N ILE A 13 8.58 8.21 3.62
CA ILE A 13 8.83 7.57 2.31
C ILE A 13 10.33 7.47 2.05
N ASP A 14 11.09 8.53 2.34
CA ASP A 14 12.54 8.58 2.19
C ASP A 14 13.21 7.55 3.11
N TYR A 15 12.75 7.43 4.36
CA TYR A 15 13.20 6.42 5.31
C TYR A 15 13.12 5.01 4.72
N ALA A 16 11.97 4.65 4.14
CA ALA A 16 11.78 3.33 3.55
C ALA A 16 12.53 3.17 2.22
N THR A 17 12.60 4.23 1.40
CA THR A 17 13.32 4.22 0.12
C THR A 17 14.82 3.98 0.30
N GLN A 18 15.44 4.60 1.31
CA GLN A 18 16.87 4.39 1.63
C GLN A 18 17.20 2.95 2.05
N ARG A 19 16.18 2.14 2.35
CA ARG A 19 16.30 0.74 2.80
C ARG A 19 15.92 -0.27 1.72
N LEU A 20 15.58 0.17 0.51
CA LEU A 20 15.24 -0.73 -0.58
C LEU A 20 16.33 -1.80 -0.78
N GLY A 21 15.91 -3.06 -0.86
CA GLY A 21 16.78 -4.22 -0.98
C GLY A 21 17.45 -4.67 0.32
N GLN A 22 17.15 -4.03 1.46
CA GLN A 22 17.71 -4.36 2.78
C GLN A 22 16.62 -4.89 3.71
N VAL A 23 17.03 -5.70 4.69
CA VAL A 23 16.13 -6.14 5.77
C VAL A 23 16.10 -5.07 6.86
N GLU A 24 14.93 -4.47 7.08
CA GLU A 24 14.73 -3.50 8.17
C GLU A 24 14.32 -4.22 9.47
N GLY A 25 15.16 -4.11 10.50
CA GLY A 25 14.94 -4.78 11.78
C GLY A 25 14.83 -6.30 11.63
N ASN A 26 13.69 -6.88 12.02
CA ASN A 26 13.41 -8.32 11.86
C ASN A 26 12.84 -8.70 10.47
N GLY A 27 12.65 -7.72 9.59
CA GLY A 27 12.12 -7.90 8.24
C GLY A 27 10.60 -7.98 8.13
N GLU A 28 9.86 -7.83 9.23
CA GLU A 28 8.40 -7.84 9.22
C GLU A 28 7.82 -6.56 8.62
N CYS A 29 6.66 -6.68 7.93
CA CYS A 29 5.99 -5.55 7.28
C CYS A 29 5.70 -4.38 8.25
N TRP A 30 5.27 -4.70 9.47
CA TRP A 30 4.98 -3.70 10.50
C TRP A 30 6.24 -3.10 11.12
N THR A 31 7.38 -3.79 11.07
CA THR A 31 8.66 -3.30 11.62
C THR A 31 9.17 -2.12 10.82
N LEU A 32 9.09 -2.18 9.49
CA LEU A 32 9.45 -1.05 8.62
C LEU A 32 8.71 0.23 9.02
N VAL A 33 7.40 0.14 9.19
CA VAL A 33 6.57 1.29 9.58
C VAL A 33 6.84 1.73 11.01
N ASN A 34 6.93 0.79 11.95
CA ASN A 34 7.16 1.12 13.36
C ASN A 34 8.51 1.80 13.58
N ASN A 35 9.57 1.31 12.94
CA ASN A 35 10.90 1.90 13.06
C ASN A 35 10.96 3.27 12.38
N GLY A 36 10.30 3.45 11.23
CA GLY A 36 10.16 4.77 10.59
C GLY A 36 9.45 5.78 11.49
N PHE A 37 8.36 5.36 12.16
CA PHE A 37 7.65 6.21 13.12
C PHE A 37 8.54 6.59 14.32
N GLN A 38 9.27 5.63 14.88
CA GLN A 38 10.20 5.89 15.98
C GLN A 38 11.34 6.83 15.57
N HIS A 39 11.89 6.64 14.37
CA HIS A 39 12.96 7.47 13.84
C HIS A 39 12.53 8.93 13.63
N LEU A 40 11.29 9.15 13.17
CA LEU A 40 10.75 10.47 12.86
C LEU A 40 9.96 11.12 14.02
N GLY A 41 9.79 10.40 15.13
CA GLY A 41 8.99 10.87 16.26
C GLY A 41 7.49 10.95 15.97
N PHE A 42 6.96 10.10 15.08
CA PHE A 42 5.52 10.03 14.81
C PHE A 42 4.78 9.27 15.91
N SER A 43 3.62 9.79 16.25
CA SER A 43 2.71 9.22 17.23
C SER A 43 1.73 8.26 16.57
N LYS A 44 1.47 7.12 17.23
CA LYS A 44 0.43 6.18 16.83
C LYS A 44 -0.35 5.67 18.04
N PRO A 45 -1.63 5.27 17.86
CA PRO A 45 -2.39 4.63 18.92
C PRO A 45 -1.69 3.36 19.44
N ALA A 46 -1.94 3.00 20.72
CA ALA A 46 -1.33 1.83 21.34
C ALA A 46 -1.84 0.49 20.76
N GLN A 47 -2.99 0.50 20.09
CA GLN A 47 -3.58 -0.69 19.49
C GLN A 47 -2.70 -1.24 18.35
N THR A 48 -2.55 -2.57 18.30
CA THR A 48 -1.83 -3.25 17.23
C THR A 48 -2.43 -2.94 15.86
N TYR A 49 -1.58 -2.72 14.85
CA TYR A 49 -1.98 -2.45 13.47
C TYR A 49 -2.86 -1.18 13.29
N ARG A 50 -2.75 -0.24 14.24
CA ARG A 50 -3.24 1.13 14.08
C ARG A 50 -2.07 2.08 13.96
N TRP A 51 -2.07 2.86 12.88
CA TRP A 51 -0.93 3.68 12.49
C TRP A 51 -1.24 5.19 12.51
N GLY A 52 -2.40 5.58 13.04
CA GLY A 52 -2.80 6.98 13.14
C GLY A 52 -4.29 7.17 12.99
N ARG A 53 -4.70 8.31 12.42
CA ARG A 53 -6.10 8.66 12.16
C ARG A 53 -6.62 7.92 10.93
N VAL A 54 -7.82 7.35 11.02
CA VAL A 54 -8.45 6.67 9.89
C VAL A 54 -8.82 7.67 8.79
N ILE A 55 -8.45 7.36 7.56
CA ILE A 55 -8.91 8.02 6.34
C ILE A 55 -10.05 7.18 5.74
N GLN A 56 -11.24 7.78 5.64
CA GLN A 56 -12.47 7.06 5.31
C GLN A 56 -12.61 6.75 3.82
N GLN A 57 -11.98 7.56 2.96
CA GLN A 57 -12.14 7.47 1.51
C GLN A 57 -10.77 7.38 0.84
N LEU A 58 -10.64 6.49 -0.14
CA LEU A 58 -9.42 6.35 -0.92
C LEU A 58 -9.04 7.66 -1.65
N SER A 59 -10.01 8.47 -2.06
CA SER A 59 -9.79 9.78 -2.68
C SER A 59 -9.08 10.79 -1.77
N GLN A 60 -9.05 10.54 -0.46
CA GLN A 60 -8.35 11.36 0.53
C GLN A 60 -6.97 10.80 0.87
N ALA A 61 -6.62 9.62 0.35
CA ALA A 61 -5.32 9.02 0.55
C ALA A 61 -4.24 9.89 -0.09
N ARG A 62 -3.08 9.97 0.57
CA ARG A 62 -1.93 10.71 0.07
C ARG A 62 -0.63 9.99 0.41
N ALA A 63 0.43 10.36 -0.28
CA ALA A 63 1.79 9.90 0.00
C ALA A 63 2.11 9.98 1.52
N GLY A 64 2.70 8.92 2.05
CA GLY A 64 3.04 8.72 3.46
C GLY A 64 1.90 8.23 4.36
N ASP A 65 0.67 8.10 3.86
CA ASP A 65 -0.36 7.33 4.58
C ASP A 65 0.05 5.84 4.68
N VAL A 66 -0.40 5.15 5.72
CA VAL A 66 -0.09 3.74 5.98
C VAL A 66 -1.33 2.89 5.71
N PHE A 67 -1.19 1.87 4.87
CA PHE A 67 -2.25 0.92 4.56
C PHE A 67 -2.09 -0.33 5.42
N GLN A 68 -3.18 -0.72 6.09
CA GLN A 68 -3.29 -1.98 6.80
C GLN A 68 -4.26 -2.89 6.03
N PHE A 69 -3.73 -3.89 5.34
CA PHE A 69 -4.50 -4.88 4.59
C PHE A 69 -4.97 -6.03 5.49
N THR A 70 -6.14 -6.58 5.17
CA THR A 70 -6.71 -7.79 5.78
C THR A 70 -7.33 -8.66 4.68
N GLN A 71 -6.74 -9.83 4.45
CA GLN A 71 -7.13 -10.80 3.41
C GLN A 71 -7.35 -10.15 2.04
N PHE A 72 -6.53 -9.15 1.73
CA PHE A 72 -6.68 -8.34 0.53
C PHE A 72 -6.18 -9.12 -0.68
N ARG A 73 -7.02 -9.22 -1.70
CA ARG A 73 -6.71 -9.91 -2.94
C ARG A 73 -7.18 -9.08 -4.10
N VAL A 74 -6.31 -8.93 -5.09
CA VAL A 74 -6.55 -8.21 -6.32
C VAL A 74 -6.41 -9.20 -7.46
N THR A 75 -7.42 -9.28 -8.31
CA THR A 75 -7.35 -9.97 -9.59
C THR A 75 -7.42 -8.93 -10.69
N VAL A 76 -6.40 -8.91 -11.55
CA VAL A 76 -6.38 -8.07 -12.75
C VAL A 76 -6.44 -8.99 -13.95
N ARG A 77 -7.53 -8.90 -14.70
CA ARG A 77 -7.71 -9.58 -15.97
C ARG A 77 -7.63 -8.57 -17.11
N VAL A 78 -6.80 -8.86 -18.10
CA VAL A 78 -6.68 -8.07 -19.34
C VAL A 78 -7.14 -8.96 -20.48
N GLU A 79 -8.16 -8.53 -21.21
CA GLU A 79 -8.72 -9.22 -22.37
C GLU A 79 -8.47 -8.36 -23.62
N GLU A 80 -7.72 -8.88 -24.56
CA GLU A 80 -7.35 -8.22 -25.80
C GLU A 80 -8.52 -8.20 -26.79
N SER A 81 -8.42 -7.35 -27.82
CA SER A 81 -9.46 -7.20 -28.84
C SER A 81 -9.76 -8.49 -29.63
N ASP A 82 -8.79 -9.41 -29.70
CA ASP A 82 -8.93 -10.72 -30.35
C ASP A 82 -9.58 -11.79 -29.46
N GLY A 83 -9.94 -11.43 -28.21
CA GLY A 83 -10.54 -12.30 -27.22
C GLY A 83 -9.54 -13.12 -26.39
N SER A 84 -8.24 -13.04 -26.67
CA SER A 84 -7.21 -13.59 -25.79
C SER A 84 -7.16 -12.82 -24.46
N TRP A 85 -6.71 -13.47 -23.38
CA TRP A 85 -6.66 -12.81 -22.08
C TRP A 85 -5.51 -13.30 -21.20
N THR A 86 -5.09 -12.42 -20.30
CA THR A 86 -4.16 -12.72 -19.20
C THR A 86 -4.80 -12.37 -17.87
N GLU A 87 -4.42 -13.09 -16.81
CA GLU A 87 -4.86 -12.79 -15.45
C GLU A 87 -3.66 -12.84 -14.51
N ARG A 88 -3.59 -11.86 -13.61
CA ARG A 88 -2.64 -11.86 -12.48
C ARG A 88 -3.39 -11.66 -11.18
N VAL A 89 -2.87 -12.28 -10.12
CA VAL A 89 -3.42 -12.20 -8.78
C VAL A 89 -2.34 -11.72 -7.83
N ASP A 90 -2.61 -10.61 -7.15
CA ASP A 90 -1.77 -10.11 -6.07
C ASP A 90 -2.52 -10.24 -4.74
N THR A 91 -1.81 -10.61 -3.67
CA THR A 91 -2.40 -10.74 -2.33
C THR A 91 -1.60 -9.97 -1.30
N ARG A 92 -2.30 -9.45 -0.29
CA ARG A 92 -1.71 -8.86 0.93
C ARG A 92 -2.52 -9.27 2.14
N GLY A 93 -1.82 -9.58 3.23
CA GLY A 93 -2.43 -9.80 4.53
C GLY A 93 -3.16 -11.12 4.69
N ALA A 94 -2.41 -12.22 4.64
CA ALA A 94 -2.85 -13.51 5.19
C ALA A 94 -2.22 -13.70 6.59
N PRO A 95 -2.82 -13.21 7.70
CA PRO A 95 -4.10 -12.49 7.80
C PRO A 95 -3.98 -10.96 7.79
N ARG A 96 -2.78 -10.38 7.92
CA ARG A 96 -2.56 -8.92 8.02
C ARG A 96 -1.26 -8.49 7.35
N HIS A 97 -1.26 -7.31 6.76
CA HIS A 97 -0.05 -6.73 6.14
C HIS A 97 -0.05 -5.21 6.21
N THR A 98 1.10 -4.60 6.42
CA THR A 98 1.26 -3.14 6.52
C THR A 98 2.16 -2.62 5.40
N ALA A 99 1.79 -1.51 4.77
CA ALA A 99 2.62 -0.84 3.78
C ALA A 99 2.53 0.69 3.87
N ILE A 100 3.58 1.39 3.45
CA ILE A 100 3.62 2.84 3.32
C ILE A 100 3.21 3.20 1.89
N LEU A 101 2.20 4.06 1.73
CA LEU A 101 1.77 4.54 0.43
C LEU A 101 2.78 5.56 -0.11
N GLU A 102 3.41 5.26 -1.24
CA GLU A 102 4.30 6.19 -1.93
C GLU A 102 3.50 7.10 -2.88
N SER A 103 2.56 6.52 -3.64
CA SER A 103 1.69 7.26 -4.55
C SER A 103 0.40 6.49 -4.85
N VAL A 104 -0.66 7.20 -5.22
CA VAL A 104 -1.90 6.62 -5.75
C VAL A 104 -2.53 7.58 -6.76
N ASP A 105 -3.02 7.04 -7.88
CA ASP A 105 -3.76 7.81 -8.88
C ASP A 105 -5.29 7.64 -8.74
N ALA A 106 -6.04 8.34 -9.61
CA ALA A 106 -7.50 8.32 -9.61
C ALA A 106 -8.10 6.94 -9.96
N ASP A 107 -7.35 6.10 -10.68
CA ASP A 107 -7.75 4.76 -11.08
C ASP A 107 -7.40 3.70 -10.01
N GLY A 108 -6.74 4.14 -8.93
CA GLY A 108 -6.32 3.28 -7.82
C GLY A 108 -5.08 2.46 -8.14
N ASN A 109 -4.22 2.89 -9.07
CA ASN A 109 -2.86 2.39 -9.16
C ASN A 109 -2.07 2.98 -8.00
N ALA A 110 -1.73 2.14 -7.01
CA ALA A 110 -0.95 2.57 -5.87
C ALA A 110 0.45 1.95 -5.91
N SER A 111 1.45 2.74 -5.54
CA SER A 111 2.81 2.27 -5.25
C SER A 111 3.02 2.25 -3.75
N PHE A 112 3.59 1.14 -3.26
CA PHE A 112 3.80 0.89 -1.85
C PHE A 112 5.25 0.56 -1.56
N LEU A 113 5.74 1.05 -0.42
CA LEU A 113 6.97 0.61 0.21
C LEU A 113 6.62 -0.33 1.37
N GLU A 114 7.13 -1.56 1.32
CA GLU A 114 6.73 -2.64 2.23
C GLU A 114 7.85 -3.68 2.36
N SER A 115 7.74 -4.53 3.38
CA SER A 115 8.62 -5.69 3.61
C SER A 115 7.77 -6.93 3.86
N ASN A 116 8.38 -8.11 3.83
CA ASN A 116 7.72 -9.40 4.05
C ASN A 116 6.56 -9.64 3.07
N VAL A 117 6.80 -9.41 1.77
CA VAL A 117 5.86 -9.78 0.70
C VAL A 117 6.38 -11.04 0.06
N ASN A 118 5.52 -12.06 -0.09
CA ASN A 118 5.89 -13.36 -0.66
C ASN A 118 7.11 -13.99 0.02
N ASP A 119 7.17 -13.89 1.36
CA ASP A 119 8.28 -14.34 2.21
C ASP A 119 9.63 -13.64 1.98
N ASP A 120 9.66 -12.55 1.17
CA ASP A 120 10.83 -11.69 1.03
C ASP A 120 10.82 -10.57 2.07
N ARG A 121 11.76 -10.67 3.01
CA ARG A 121 11.95 -9.74 4.15
C ARG A 121 12.62 -8.43 3.77
N ASN A 122 13.12 -8.29 2.55
CA ASN A 122 13.71 -7.04 2.10
C ASN A 122 12.62 -5.97 1.94
N VAL A 123 12.98 -4.71 2.19
CA VAL A 123 12.15 -3.57 1.79
C VAL A 123 12.11 -3.52 0.26
N GLN A 124 10.90 -3.42 -0.27
CA GLN A 124 10.60 -3.49 -1.68
C GLN A 124 9.55 -2.44 -2.05
N ARG A 125 9.59 -2.03 -3.32
CA ARG A 125 8.59 -1.16 -3.92
C ARG A 125 7.69 -2.02 -4.81
N ASN A 126 6.40 -2.03 -4.54
CA ASN A 126 5.43 -2.82 -5.28
C ASN A 126 4.25 -1.97 -5.76
N GLY A 127 3.74 -2.28 -6.95
CA GLY A 127 2.50 -1.72 -7.47
C GLY A 127 1.31 -2.62 -7.13
N LEU A 128 0.20 -2.04 -6.68
CA LEU A 128 -1.02 -2.77 -6.37
C LEU A 128 -2.25 -1.95 -6.76
N ARG A 129 -3.30 -2.60 -7.28
CA ARG A 129 -4.58 -1.92 -7.50
C ARG A 129 -5.38 -1.89 -6.20
N VAL A 130 -5.85 -0.71 -5.82
CA VAL A 130 -6.65 -0.49 -4.60
C VAL A 130 -8.09 -0.08 -4.87
N ARG A 131 -8.51 -0.16 -6.14
CA ARG A 131 -9.88 0.10 -6.60
C ARG A 131 -10.35 -0.95 -7.60
N THR A 132 -11.58 -1.44 -7.44
CA THR A 132 -12.28 -2.24 -8.46
C THR A 132 -12.66 -1.33 -9.62
N ILE A 133 -12.23 -1.67 -10.83
CA ILE A 133 -12.53 -0.91 -12.04
C ILE A 133 -12.73 -1.85 -13.22
N ASN A 134 -13.52 -1.40 -14.19
CA ASN A 134 -13.58 -1.97 -15.53
C ASN A 134 -13.28 -0.86 -16.51
N SER A 135 -12.29 -1.04 -17.37
CA SER A 135 -11.92 -0.07 -18.40
C SER A 135 -11.76 -0.76 -19.75
N THR A 136 -11.90 0.02 -20.80
CA THR A 136 -11.60 -0.40 -22.17
C THR A 136 -10.80 0.72 -22.82
N ASP A 137 -9.64 0.39 -23.38
CA ASP A 137 -8.81 1.38 -24.04
C ASP A 137 -9.25 1.61 -25.51
N ALA A 138 -8.57 2.52 -26.21
CA ALA A 138 -8.88 2.86 -27.59
C ALA A 138 -8.68 1.69 -28.58
N ASN A 139 -7.88 0.69 -28.20
CA ASN A 139 -7.64 -0.51 -29.01
C ASN A 139 -8.67 -1.61 -28.73
N GLY A 140 -9.61 -1.39 -27.80
CA GLY A 140 -10.61 -2.36 -27.41
C GLY A 140 -10.14 -3.36 -26.35
N THR A 141 -8.93 -3.18 -25.80
CA THR A 141 -8.40 -4.03 -24.72
C THR A 141 -9.14 -3.69 -23.43
N LYS A 142 -9.75 -4.70 -22.82
CA LYS A 142 -10.54 -4.58 -21.60
C LYS A 142 -9.71 -4.95 -20.39
N THR A 143 -9.63 -4.07 -19.40
CA THR A 143 -9.03 -4.37 -18.10
C THR A 143 -10.12 -4.45 -17.04
N THR A 144 -10.21 -5.60 -16.38
CA THR A 144 -11.09 -5.86 -15.24
C THR A 144 -10.22 -6.02 -13.99
N VAL A 145 -10.42 -5.13 -13.01
CA VAL A 145 -9.79 -5.23 -11.69
C VAL A 145 -10.86 -5.57 -10.68
N THR A 146 -10.72 -6.72 -10.03
CA THR A 146 -11.61 -7.19 -8.97
C THR A 146 -10.85 -7.26 -7.66
N ILE A 147 -11.38 -6.62 -6.63
CA ILE A 147 -10.81 -6.61 -5.29
C ILE A 147 -11.73 -7.36 -4.32
N SER A 148 -11.13 -8.20 -3.48
CA SER A 148 -11.76 -8.81 -2.31
C SER A 148 -10.92 -8.59 -1.05
N GLY A 149 -11.53 -8.77 0.13
CA GLY A 149 -10.90 -8.42 1.39
C GLY A 149 -11.04 -6.93 1.71
N SER A 150 -10.13 -6.39 2.51
CA SER A 150 -10.20 -4.99 2.92
C SER A 150 -8.83 -4.38 3.22
N PHE A 151 -8.79 -3.05 3.27
CA PHE A 151 -7.72 -2.30 3.88
C PHE A 151 -8.29 -1.14 4.70
N ILE A 152 -7.50 -0.67 5.66
CA ILE A 152 -7.73 0.60 6.36
C ILE A 152 -6.55 1.52 6.03
N ILE A 153 -6.86 2.78 5.73
CA ILE A 153 -5.87 3.83 5.49
C ILE A 153 -5.70 4.62 6.78
N TYR A 154 -4.46 4.78 7.22
CA TYR A 154 -4.11 5.57 8.38
C TYR A 154 -3.23 6.74 7.98
N ARG A 155 -3.55 7.92 8.47
CA ARG A 155 -2.69 9.09 8.42
C ARG A 155 -1.84 9.16 9.69
N PRO A 156 -0.50 9.12 9.58
CA PRO A 156 0.38 9.34 10.73
C PRO A 156 0.12 10.69 11.39
N GLN A 157 0.43 10.78 12.67
CA GLN A 157 0.21 11.99 13.49
C GLN A 157 1.47 12.33 14.28
N THR A 158 1.55 13.56 14.80
CA THR A 158 2.58 13.98 15.78
C THR A 158 1.98 14.13 17.17
#